data_AF-A0A845YCD1-F1
#
_entry.id   AF-A0A845YCD1-F1
#
_cell.length_a   1.000
_cell.length_b   1.000
_cell.length_c   1.000
_cell.angle_alpha   90.00
_cell.angle_beta   90.00
_cell.angle_gamma   90.00
#
_symmetry.space_group_name_H-M   'P 1'
#
loop_
_entity.id
_entity.type
_entity.pdbx_description
1 polymer ?
#
loop_
_entity_poly.entity_id
_entity_poly.type
_entity_poly.pdbx_seq_one_letter_code
_entity_poly.pdbx_strand_id
1 'polypeptide(L)'
;NESVALQEQIEAYYSYTGVYPESVHVDQVYRTRKNRAFCKERGIRMSGPPLGRPPKNVSLSKKQQALEDERIRNAIEGKFGISKRRFSLNRVMAKLPHTSETAIAITFLVMNLSTLLRQFFGLFLCFQQKHSFWEGQSLLKVITKTIVNNNNLFLLDA
;
A
#
# COMPACT_ATOMS: atom_id res chain seq x y z
N ASN A 1 8.61 27.89 -3.52
CA ASN A 1 8.05 27.19 -4.71
C ASN A 1 8.26 25.70 -4.49
N GLU A 2 7.22 24.96 -4.11
CA GLU A 2 7.29 23.54 -3.69
C GLU A 2 7.81 22.61 -4.81
N SER A 3 7.67 23.03 -6.07
CA SER A 3 8.14 22.25 -7.23
C SER A 3 9.66 21.99 -7.26
N VAL A 4 10.46 22.71 -6.47
CA VAL A 4 11.92 22.51 -6.34
C VAL A 4 12.26 21.32 -5.45
N ALA A 5 11.40 20.99 -4.47
CA ALA A 5 11.64 19.94 -3.50
C ALA A 5 11.74 18.53 -4.13
N LEU A 6 11.18 18.31 -5.32
CA LEU A 6 11.24 17.00 -5.99
C LEU A 6 12.68 16.53 -6.21
N GLN A 7 13.58 17.43 -6.63
CA GLN A 7 14.97 17.06 -6.91
C GLN A 7 15.69 16.67 -5.62
N GLU A 8 15.48 17.44 -4.55
CA GLU A 8 16.03 17.16 -3.22
C GLU A 8 15.54 15.80 -2.69
N GLN A 9 14.26 15.47 -2.88
CA GLN A 9 13.71 14.17 -2.46
C GLN A 9 14.29 13.00 -3.27
N ILE A 10 14.51 13.18 -4.57
CA ILE A 10 15.12 12.14 -5.42
C ILE A 10 16.60 11.93 -5.04
N GLU A 11 17.35 13.00 -4.78
CA GLU A 11 18.75 12.89 -4.34
C GLU A 11 18.86 12.32 -2.91
N ALA A 12 17.91 12.63 -2.02
CA ALA A 12 17.82 12.01 -0.70
C ALA A 12 17.55 10.50 -0.81
N TYR A 13 16.67 10.08 -1.73
CA TYR A 13 16.46 8.66 -2.04
C TYR A 13 17.75 8.00 -2.53
N TYR A 14 18.44 8.62 -3.48
CA TYR A 14 19.72 8.12 -3.99
C TYR A 14 20.78 7.99 -2.88
N SER A 15 20.87 8.99 -2.01
CA SER A 15 21.79 8.99 -0.87
C SER A 15 21.49 7.85 0.10
N TYR A 16 20.22 7.48 0.26
CA TYR A 16 19.77 6.40 1.13
C TYR A 16 19.92 5.01 0.51
N THR A 17 19.66 4.84 -0.79
CA THR A 17 19.62 3.53 -1.46
C THR A 17 20.86 3.22 -2.32
N GLY A 18 21.64 4.24 -2.67
CA GLY A 18 22.73 4.17 -3.63
C GLY A 18 22.30 4.11 -5.10
N VAL A 19 20.99 4.14 -5.40
CA VAL A 19 20.45 4.03 -6.76
C VAL A 19 19.30 4.99 -7.01
N TYR A 20 19.20 5.53 -8.24
CA TYR A 20 18.07 6.37 -8.61
C TYR A 20 16.82 5.50 -8.82
N PRO A 21 15.62 6.01 -8.50
CA PRO A 21 14.40 5.25 -8.69
C PRO A 21 14.11 5.05 -10.18
N GLU A 22 13.58 3.88 -10.54
CA GLU A 22 13.16 3.60 -11.93
C GLU A 22 12.06 4.58 -12.38
N SER A 23 11.12 4.90 -11.49
CA SER A 23 10.05 5.85 -11.78
C SER A 23 9.61 6.68 -10.58
N VAL A 24 9.08 7.87 -10.86
CA VAL A 24 8.55 8.81 -9.87
C VAL A 24 7.12 9.19 -10.23
N HIS A 25 6.22 9.01 -9.25
CA HIS A 25 4.81 9.32 -9.38
C HIS A 25 4.51 10.65 -8.69
N VAL A 26 4.20 11.68 -9.47
CA VAL A 26 4.13 13.05 -8.97
C VAL A 26 2.85 13.77 -9.39
N ASP A 27 2.41 14.72 -8.57
CA ASP A 27 1.29 15.60 -8.89
C ASP A 27 1.62 16.61 -9.98
N GLN A 28 0.58 17.26 -10.52
CA GLN A 28 0.73 18.20 -11.63
C GLN A 28 1.72 19.33 -11.37
N VAL A 29 1.76 19.86 -10.15
CA VAL A 29 2.64 20.96 -9.74
C VAL A 29 4.12 20.62 -9.90
N TYR A 30 4.48 19.34 -9.80
CA TYR A 30 5.87 18.88 -9.90
C TYR A 30 6.31 18.58 -11.34
N ARG A 31 5.38 18.52 -12.30
CA ARG A 31 5.65 18.18 -13.71
C ARG A 31 6.24 19.34 -14.53
N THR A 32 7.14 20.11 -13.93
CA THR A 32 7.82 21.25 -14.56
C THR A 32 8.83 20.81 -15.62
N ARG A 33 9.19 21.71 -16.55
CA ARG A 33 10.23 21.42 -17.56
C ARG A 33 11.58 21.06 -16.91
N LYS A 34 11.97 21.79 -15.86
CA LYS A 34 13.20 21.56 -15.10
C LYS A 34 13.22 20.16 -14.49
N ASN A 35 12.14 19.75 -13.83
CA ASN A 35 12.05 18.43 -13.19
C ASN A 35 12.04 17.29 -14.22
N ARG A 36 11.38 17.48 -15.36
CA ARG A 36 11.40 16.50 -16.45
C ARG A 36 12.79 16.32 -17.05
N ALA A 37 13.52 17.41 -17.26
CA ALA A 37 14.91 17.35 -17.74
C ALA A 37 15.79 16.59 -16.74
N PHE A 38 15.72 16.97 -15.47
CA PHE A 38 16.45 16.33 -14.37
C PHE A 38 16.21 14.81 -14.30
N CYS A 39 14.94 14.38 -14.36
CA CYS A 39 14.59 12.96 -14.36
C CYS A 39 15.07 12.25 -15.64
N LYS A 40 14.91 12.88 -16.81
CA LYS A 40 15.33 12.29 -18.10
C LYS A 40 16.84 12.07 -18.17
N GLU A 41 17.64 13.03 -17.67
CA GLU A 41 19.10 12.92 -17.60
C GLU A 41 19.56 11.73 -16.76
N ARG A 42 18.79 11.38 -15.72
CA ARG A 42 19.06 10.26 -14.80
C ARG A 42 18.34 8.96 -15.18
N GLY A 43 17.64 8.92 -16.32
CA GLY A 43 16.87 7.75 -16.76
C GLY A 43 15.61 7.45 -15.93
N ILE A 44 15.14 8.40 -15.13
CA ILE A 44 13.98 8.24 -14.25
C ILE A 44 12.69 8.49 -15.04
N ARG A 45 11.76 7.53 -15.04
CA ARG A 45 10.44 7.69 -15.66
C ARG A 45 9.52 8.53 -14.77
N MET A 46 9.07 9.68 -15.26
CA MET A 46 8.10 10.52 -14.53
C MET A 46 6.67 10.21 -14.96
N SER A 47 5.74 10.10 -13.99
CA SER A 47 4.33 9.85 -14.27
C SER A 47 3.62 11.01 -14.96
N GLY A 48 2.51 10.67 -15.61
CA GLY A 48 1.60 11.61 -16.25
C GLY A 48 1.97 12.02 -17.69
N PRO A 49 1.01 12.59 -18.44
CA PRO A 49 1.18 12.96 -19.84
C PRO A 49 2.33 13.96 -20.07
N PRO A 50 2.90 14.01 -21.29
CA PRO A 50 3.89 15.02 -21.67
C PRO A 50 3.30 16.44 -21.56
N LEU A 51 4.18 17.44 -21.39
CA LEU A 51 3.76 18.84 -21.45
C LEU A 51 3.36 19.21 -22.89
N GLY A 52 2.24 19.92 -23.04
CA GLY A 52 1.77 20.40 -24.33
C GLY A 52 0.66 19.54 -24.93
N ARG A 53 0.59 19.53 -26.28
CA ARG A 53 -0.49 18.86 -27.01
C ARG A 53 -0.41 17.33 -26.82
N PRO A 54 -1.50 16.67 -26.40
CA PRO A 54 -1.54 15.21 -26.35
C PRO A 54 -1.30 14.60 -27.74
N PRO A 55 -0.54 13.49 -27.84
CA PRO A 55 -0.30 12.85 -29.12
C PRO A 55 -1.60 12.22 -29.67
N LYS A 56 -1.80 12.31 -30.98
CA LYS A 56 -3.02 11.83 -31.68
C LYS A 56 -3.22 10.32 -31.54
N ASN A 57 -2.12 9.56 -31.55
CA ASN A 57 -2.11 8.11 -31.37
C ASN A 57 -1.29 7.75 -30.12
N VAL A 58 -1.97 7.24 -29.09
CA VAL A 58 -1.33 6.69 -27.88
C VAL A 58 -1.36 5.18 -27.97
N SER A 59 -0.19 4.52 -27.82
CA SER A 59 -0.12 3.06 -27.79
C SER A 59 -0.93 2.48 -26.62
N LEU A 60 -1.44 1.26 -26.78
CA LEU A 60 -2.18 0.56 -25.72
C LEU A 60 -1.32 0.41 -24.45
N SER A 61 -0.03 0.11 -24.60
CA SER A 61 0.92 0.01 -23.48
C SER A 61 1.03 1.30 -22.67
N LYS A 62 1.10 2.46 -23.33
CA LYS A 62 1.18 3.77 -22.64
C LYS A 62 -0.12 4.09 -21.91
N LYS A 63 -1.28 3.66 -22.43
CA LYS A 63 -2.56 3.81 -21.75
C LYS A 63 -2.63 2.94 -20.49
N GLN A 64 -2.20 1.68 -20.58
CA GLN A 64 -2.13 0.79 -19.42
C GLN A 64 -1.20 1.33 -18.34
N GLN A 65 0.00 1.80 -18.72
CA GLN A 65 0.93 2.42 -17.79
C GLN A 65 0.31 3.63 -17.09
N ALA A 66 -0.38 4.50 -17.83
CA ALA A 66 -1.04 5.66 -17.24
C ALA A 66 -2.15 5.25 -16.25
N LEU A 67 -2.91 4.19 -16.54
CA LEU A 67 -3.91 3.67 -15.61
C LEU A 67 -3.29 3.14 -14.32
N GLU A 68 -2.17 2.43 -14.40
CA GLU A 68 -1.45 1.94 -13.21
C GLU A 68 -0.84 3.09 -12.40
N ASP A 69 -0.23 4.07 -13.07
CA ASP A 69 0.28 5.29 -12.42
C ASP A 69 -0.85 6.03 -11.66
N GLU A 70 -2.06 6.08 -12.24
CA GLU A 70 -3.24 6.68 -11.62
C GLU A 70 -3.78 5.85 -10.45
N ARG A 71 -3.76 4.52 -10.53
CA ARG A 71 -4.14 3.64 -9.40
C ARG A 71 -3.23 3.85 -8.20
N ILE A 72 -1.92 3.94 -8.44
CA ILE A 72 -0.93 4.23 -7.39
C ILE A 72 -1.23 5.61 -6.76
N ARG A 73 -1.46 6.63 -7.59
CA ARG A 73 -1.79 7.98 -7.11
C ARG A 73 -3.06 7.98 -6.25
N ASN A 74 -4.14 7.34 -6.71
CA ASN A 74 -5.38 7.24 -5.96
C ASN A 74 -5.21 6.52 -4.61
N ALA A 75 -4.39 5.47 -4.57
CA ALA A 75 -4.10 4.76 -3.32
C ALA A 75 -3.35 5.66 -2.31
N ILE A 76 -2.36 6.42 -2.79
CA ILE A 76 -1.59 7.38 -1.99
C ILE A 76 -2.52 8.50 -1.48
N GLU A 77 -3.33 9.09 -2.36
CA GLU A 77 -4.27 10.15 -2.00
C GLU A 77 -5.31 9.66 -0.98
N GLY A 78 -5.81 8.44 -1.15
CA GLY A 78 -6.68 7.78 -0.18
C GLY A 78 -6.03 7.67 1.21
N LYS A 79 -4.75 7.29 1.28
CA LYS A 79 -4.00 7.25 2.55
C LYS A 79 -3.83 8.63 3.16
N PHE A 80 -3.48 9.65 2.37
CA PHE A 80 -3.42 11.03 2.86
C PHE A 80 -4.78 11.53 3.35
N GLY A 81 -5.88 11.18 2.68
CA GLY A 81 -7.24 11.49 3.12
C GLY A 81 -7.58 10.87 4.48
N ILE A 82 -7.22 9.60 4.68
CA ILE A 82 -7.35 8.93 5.99
C ILE A 82 -6.49 9.62 7.05
N SER A 83 -5.25 9.98 6.72
CA SER A 83 -4.32 10.66 7.64
C SER A 83 -4.91 11.99 8.13
N LYS A 84 -5.48 12.76 7.19
CA LYS A 84 -6.14 14.04 7.45
C LYS A 84 -7.41 13.92 8.28
N ARG A 85 -8.28 12.96 7.95
CA ARG A 85 -9.60 12.81 8.59
C ARG A 85 -9.59 11.97 9.86
N ARG A 86 -9.00 10.77 9.82
CA ARG A 86 -9.02 9.78 10.92
C ARG A 86 -7.88 9.97 11.91
N PHE A 87 -6.72 10.41 11.43
CA PHE A 87 -5.54 10.63 12.27
C PHE A 87 -5.28 12.12 12.53
N SER A 88 -6.26 12.98 12.23
CA SER A 88 -6.27 14.39 12.63
C SER A 88 -5.11 15.25 12.11
N LEU A 89 -4.44 14.88 11.02
CA LEU A 89 -3.42 15.76 10.42
C LEU A 89 -4.00 17.14 10.04
N ASN A 90 -5.28 17.23 9.67
CA ASN A 90 -5.94 18.52 9.40
C ASN A 90 -6.15 19.39 10.66
N ARG A 91 -5.91 18.86 11.85
CA ARG A 91 -6.13 19.53 13.14
C ARG A 91 -4.83 19.80 13.89
N VAL A 92 -3.68 19.71 13.22
CA VAL A 92 -2.40 20.15 13.79
C VAL A 92 -2.39 21.68 13.80
N MET A 93 -2.68 22.26 14.97
CA MET A 93 -2.76 23.73 15.17
C MET A 93 -1.50 24.33 15.79
N ALA A 94 -0.44 23.53 15.91
CA ALA A 94 0.85 23.96 16.46
C ALA A 94 1.40 25.17 15.69
N LYS A 95 1.86 26.19 16.43
CA LYS A 95 2.34 27.46 15.85
C LYS A 95 3.84 27.49 15.60
N LEU A 96 4.61 26.64 16.30
CA LEU A 96 6.05 26.54 16.16
C LEU A 96 6.41 25.36 15.23
N PRO A 97 7.46 25.49 14.40
CA PRO A 97 7.83 24.48 13.41
C PRO A 97 8.14 23.13 14.07
N HIS A 98 9.03 23.11 15.07
CA HIS A 98 9.43 21.87 15.78
C HIS A 98 8.25 21.13 16.42
N THR A 99 7.27 21.86 16.99
CA THR A 99 6.09 21.25 17.60
C THR A 99 5.18 20.66 16.52
N SER A 100 5.01 21.35 15.40
CA SER A 100 4.21 20.87 14.28
C SER A 100 4.82 19.63 13.62
N GLU A 101 6.15 19.62 13.43
CA GLU A 101 6.91 18.47 12.90
C GLU A 101 6.78 17.25 13.82
N THR A 102 6.94 17.44 15.14
CA THR A 102 6.79 16.35 16.12
C THR A 102 5.37 15.77 16.08
N ALA A 103 4.34 16.63 16.04
CA ALA A 103 2.95 16.18 15.96
C ALA A 103 2.67 15.39 14.66
N ILE A 104 3.20 15.85 13.53
CA ILE A 104 3.09 15.15 12.25
C ILE A 104 3.81 13.80 12.32
N ALA A 105 5.03 13.75 12.84
CA ALA A 105 5.83 12.53 12.97
C ALA A 105 5.14 11.46 13.85
N ILE A 106 4.63 11.87 15.01
CA ILE A 106 3.87 10.97 15.90
C ILE A 106 2.62 10.44 15.18
N THR A 107 1.94 11.29 14.41
CA THR A 107 0.76 10.87 13.66
C THR A 107 1.09 9.76 12.65
N PHE A 108 2.17 9.92 11.88
CA PHE A 108 2.62 8.88 10.94
C PHE A 108 3.07 7.60 11.64
N LEU A 109 3.73 7.71 12.80
CA LEU A 109 4.08 6.54 13.63
C LEU A 109 2.82 5.75 14.04
N VAL A 110 1.81 6.44 14.57
CA VAL A 110 0.53 5.84 14.99
C VAL A 110 -0.20 5.20 13.80
N MET A 111 -0.19 5.84 12.63
CA MET A 111 -0.77 5.28 11.42
C MET A 111 -0.11 3.97 10.99
N ASN A 112 1.22 3.92 11.03
CA ASN A 112 1.99 2.73 10.68
C ASN A 112 1.71 1.60 11.68
N LEU A 113 1.75 1.89 12.98
CA LEU A 113 1.43 0.91 14.02
C LEU A 113 0.00 0.37 13.89
N SER A 114 -0.97 1.25 13.62
CA SER A 114 -2.36 0.85 13.39
C SER A 114 -2.52 -0.08 12.18
N THR A 115 -1.68 0.07 11.16
CA THR A 115 -1.67 -0.80 9.98
C THR A 115 -1.06 -2.16 10.29
N LEU A 116 0.08 -2.18 11.01
CA LEU A 116 0.70 -3.42 11.47
C LEU A 116 -0.22 -4.22 12.38
N LEU A 117 -0.90 -3.57 13.34
CA LEU A 117 -1.86 -4.22 14.22
C LEU A 117 -3.01 -4.85 13.43
N ARG A 118 -3.57 -4.14 12.44
CA ARG A 118 -4.62 -4.70 11.57
C ARG A 118 -4.15 -5.95 10.82
N GLN A 119 -2.92 -5.92 10.29
CA GLN A 119 -2.34 -7.08 9.59
C GLN A 119 -2.15 -8.25 10.54
N PHE A 120 -1.58 -7.98 11.73
CA PHE A 120 -1.38 -9.00 12.76
C PHE A 120 -2.70 -9.64 13.18
N PHE A 121 -3.73 -8.86 13.52
CA PHE A 121 -5.04 -9.40 13.89
C PHE A 121 -5.72 -10.12 12.72
N GLY A 122 -5.59 -9.63 11.48
CA GLY A 122 -6.12 -10.30 10.31
C GLY A 122 -5.49 -11.69 10.08
N LEU A 123 -4.17 -11.77 10.19
CA LEU A 123 -3.43 -13.04 10.10
C LEU A 123 -3.78 -13.97 11.26
N PHE A 124 -3.84 -13.44 12.49
CA PHE A 124 -4.20 -14.20 13.68
C PHE A 124 -5.60 -14.79 13.55
N LEU A 125 -6.61 -14.00 13.17
CA LEU A 125 -7.98 -14.46 12.99
C LEU A 125 -8.10 -15.49 11.85
N CYS A 126 -7.38 -15.29 10.75
CA CYS A 126 -7.34 -16.26 9.65
C CYS A 126 -6.72 -17.59 10.10
N PHE A 127 -5.63 -17.54 10.87
CA PHE A 127 -4.99 -18.72 11.44
C PHE A 127 -5.92 -19.48 12.39
N GLN A 128 -6.60 -18.77 13.30
CA GLN A 128 -7.56 -19.36 14.25
C GLN A 128 -8.74 -20.03 13.52
N GLN A 129 -9.30 -19.39 12.50
CA GLN A 129 -10.38 -19.98 11.69
C GLN A 129 -9.94 -21.26 10.99
N LYS A 130 -8.73 -21.28 10.42
CA LYS A 130 -8.17 -22.46 9.77
C LYS A 130 -7.94 -23.61 10.74
N HIS A 131 -7.46 -23.31 11.95
CA HIS A 131 -7.25 -24.31 13.00
C HIS A 131 -8.57 -24.93 13.45
N SER A 132 -9.56 -24.11 13.79
CA SER A 132 -10.89 -24.57 14.20
C SER A 132 -11.58 -25.41 13.12
N PHE A 133 -11.41 -25.05 11.84
CA PHE A 133 -11.93 -25.84 10.71
C PHE A 133 -11.23 -27.21 10.57
N TRP A 134 -9.90 -27.26 10.70
CA TRP A 134 -9.13 -28.51 10.64
C TRP A 134 -9.46 -29.45 11.80
N GLU A 135 -9.58 -28.93 13.02
CA GLU A 135 -10.00 -29.72 14.20
C GLU A 135 -11.41 -30.29 14.02
N GLY A 136 -12.35 -29.49 13.51
CA GLY A 136 -13.73 -29.96 13.23
C GLY A 136 -13.77 -31.11 12.22
N GLN A 137 -12.99 -31.05 11.14
CA GLN A 137 -12.90 -32.14 10.17
C GLN A 137 -12.25 -33.41 10.75
N SER A 138 -11.25 -33.25 11.62
CA SER A 138 -10.60 -34.37 12.31
C SER A 138 -11.58 -35.10 13.24
N LEU A 139 -12.32 -34.35 14.07
CA LEU A 139 -13.31 -34.90 14.98
C LEU A 139 -14.45 -35.60 14.24
N LEU A 140 -14.96 -35.01 13.14
CA LEU A 140 -15.98 -35.64 12.30
C LEU A 140 -15.48 -36.96 11.70
N LYS A 141 -14.23 -37.02 11.22
CA LYS A 141 -13.62 -38.26 10.71
C LYS A 141 -13.48 -39.34 11.78
N VAL A 142 -13.11 -38.96 13.01
CA VAL A 142 -13.02 -39.90 14.14
C VAL A 142 -14.41 -40.42 14.50
N ILE A 143 -15.40 -39.54 14.62
CA ILE A 143 -16.78 -39.92 14.95
C ILE A 143 -17.38 -40.83 13.88
N THR A 144 -17.26 -40.50 12.59
CA THR A 144 -17.81 -41.35 11.52
C THR A 144 -17.11 -42.70 11.45
N LYS A 145 -15.79 -42.76 11.67
CA LYS A 145 -15.05 -44.03 11.75
C LYS A 145 -15.53 -44.90 12.92
N THR A 146 -15.79 -44.31 14.08
CA THR A 146 -16.34 -45.03 15.24
C THR A 146 -17.75 -45.55 14.99
N ILE A 147 -18.63 -44.75 14.37
CA ILE A 147 -20.01 -45.17 14.03
C ILE A 147 -19.99 -46.32 13.02
N VAL A 148 -19.18 -46.23 11.96
CA VAL A 148 -19.07 -47.30 10.95
C VAL A 148 -18.54 -48.60 11.56
N ASN A 149 -17.52 -48.53 12.42
CA ASN A 149 -17.00 -49.70 13.11
C ASN A 149 -18.04 -50.34 14.04
N ASN A 150 -18.81 -49.55 14.79
CA ASN A 150 -19.86 -50.07 15.66
C ASN A 150 -21.01 -50.69 14.86
N ASN A 151 -21.42 -50.09 13.75
CA ASN A 151 -22.47 -50.66 12.87
C ASN A 151 -22.04 -51.96 12.20
N ASN A 152 -20.76 -52.12 11.87
CA ASN A 152 -20.22 -53.39 11.37
C ASN A 152 -20.16 -54.48 12.45
N LEU A 153 -20.03 -54.12 13.72
CA LEU A 153 -20.08 -55.07 14.83
C LEU A 153 -21.51 -55.61 15.04
N PHE A 154 -22.53 -54.75 14.95
CA PHE A 154 -23.94 -55.14 15.05
C PHE A 154 -24.45 -56.03 13.89
N LEU A 155 -23.78 -56.06 12.74
CA LEU A 155 -24.14 -56.94 11.62
C LEU A 155 -23.44 -58.31 11.65
N LEU A 156 -22.46 -58.50 12.54
CA LEU A 156 -21.78 -59.79 12.73
C LEU A 156 -22.38 -60.62 13.88
N ASP A 157 -23.28 -60.01 14.67
CA ASP A 157 -23.96 -60.63 15.82
C ASP A 157 -25.45 -60.99 15.53
N ALA A 158 -25.87 -61.01 14.26
CA ALA A 158 -27.23 -61.33 13.81
C ALA A 158 -27.32 -62.67 13.06
#